data_AF-A0A931K6U9-F1
#
_entry.id   AF-A0A931K6U9-F1
#
_cell.length_a   1.000
_cell.length_b   1.000
_cell.length_c   1.000
_cell.angle_alpha   90.00
_cell.angle_beta   90.00
_cell.angle_gamma   90.00
#
_symmetry.space_group_name_H-M   'P 1'
#
loop_
_entity.id
_entity.type
_entity.pdbx_description
1 polymer ?
#
loop_
_entity_poly.entity_id
_entity_poly.type
_entity_poly.pdbx_seq_one_letter_code
_entity_poly.pdbx_strand_id
1 'polypeptide(L)'
;MAMHVTCDHPGCNESVVYKVAAVWRDTRFRELKNYGFSCRDHVGEVFRNAERRWQSWPRVEGEVVEEVGIYDYAPGHRDSQLERLWKLEESYRN
;
A
#
# COMPACT_ATOMS: atom_id res chain seq x y z
N MET A 1 11.40 -1.45 21.91
CA MET A 1 11.41 -0.23 21.09
C MET A 1 10.33 -0.41 20.04
N ALA A 2 9.29 0.42 20.04
CA ALA A 2 8.30 0.38 18.97
C ALA A 2 8.96 0.92 17.69
N MET A 3 8.97 0.13 16.63
CA MET A 3 9.50 0.54 15.33
C MET A 3 8.48 1.52 14.74
N HIS A 4 8.79 2.82 14.77
CA HIS A 4 7.90 3.86 14.27
C HIS A 4 8.03 3.92 12.75
N VAL A 5 7.01 3.44 12.04
CA VAL A 5 6.95 3.59 10.58
C VAL A 5 6.46 5.01 10.28
N THR A 6 7.22 5.75 9.48
CA THR A 6 6.90 7.12 9.05
C THR A 6 6.36 7.13 7.63
N CYS A 7 5.72 8.24 7.24
CA CYS A 7 5.26 8.44 5.88
C CYS A 7 6.41 8.34 4.86
N ASP A 8 6.17 7.69 3.72
CA ASP A 8 7.17 7.58 2.63
C ASP A 8 7.28 8.85 1.77
N HIS A 9 6.47 9.88 2.05
CA HIS A 9 6.55 11.13 1.32
C HIS A 9 7.86 11.86 1.71
N PRO A 10 8.67 12.32 0.73
CA PRO A 10 9.93 12.99 1.02
C PRO A 10 9.77 14.15 2.01
N GLY A 11 10.57 14.14 3.08
CA GLY A 11 10.56 15.19 4.10
C GLY A 11 9.41 15.10 5.12
N CYS A 12 8.53 14.09 5.03
CA CYS A 12 7.46 13.89 6.01
C CYS A 12 7.92 12.94 7.13
N ASN A 13 7.72 13.36 8.39
CA ASN A 13 8.00 12.53 9.58
C ASN A 13 6.72 12.14 10.34
N GLU A 14 5.56 12.37 9.73
CA GLU A 14 4.27 12.06 10.35
C GLU A 14 4.08 10.55 10.50
N SER A 15 3.26 10.21 11.51
CA SER A 15 2.92 8.82 11.78
C SER A 15 2.06 8.24 10.66
N VAL A 16 2.35 6.99 10.31
CA VAL A 16 1.61 6.26 9.29
C VAL A 16 0.25 5.86 9.83
N VAL A 17 -0.77 6.08 9.00
CA VAL A 17 -2.13 5.57 9.23
C VAL A 17 -2.64 4.75 8.06
N TYR A 18 -1.96 4.77 6.91
CA TYR A 18 -2.34 3.98 5.76
C TYR A 18 -1.16 3.23 5.17
N LYS A 19 -1.41 1.98 4.76
CA LYS A 19 -0.50 1.18 3.94
C LYS A 19 -1.04 1.16 2.51
N VAL A 20 -0.19 1.48 1.55
CA VAL A 20 -0.46 1.35 0.12
C VAL A 20 0.14 0.04 -0.36
N ALA A 21 -0.67 -0.86 -0.88
CA ALA A 21 -0.23 -2.22 -1.19
C ALA A 21 -1.08 -2.89 -2.27
N ALA A 22 -0.60 -3.99 -2.83
CA ALA A 22 -1.36 -4.83 -3.75
C ALA A 22 -1.33 -6.29 -3.29
N VAL A 23 -2.42 -7.02 -3.51
CA VAL A 23 -2.40 -8.48 -3.29
C VAL A 23 -1.52 -9.10 -4.37
N TRP A 24 -0.49 -9.83 -3.96
CA TRP A 24 0.32 -10.67 -4.83
C TRP A 24 0.04 -12.13 -4.47
N ARG A 25 -0.10 -12.97 -5.49
CA ARG A 25 -0.23 -14.41 -5.33
C ARG A 25 0.52 -15.14 -6.43
N ASP A 26 1.04 -16.29 -6.07
CA ASP A 26 1.55 -17.29 -7.01
C ASP A 26 0.84 -18.64 -6.76
N THR A 27 1.43 -19.74 -7.20
CA THR A 27 0.88 -21.08 -7.02
C THR A 27 0.88 -21.57 -5.56
N ARG A 28 1.57 -20.89 -4.64
CA ARG A 28 1.83 -21.36 -3.26
C ARG A 28 1.50 -20.34 -2.19
N PHE A 29 1.63 -19.05 -2.48
CA PHE A 29 1.57 -17.97 -1.52
C PHE A 29 0.58 -16.89 -1.95
N ARG A 30 0.04 -16.20 -0.94
CA ARG A 30 -0.77 -15.00 -1.10
C ARG A 30 -0.31 -14.00 -0.06
N GLU A 31 0.19 -12.86 -0.51
CA GLU A 31 0.78 -11.84 0.33
C GLU A 31 0.28 -10.45 -0.06
N LEU A 32 0.40 -9.51 0.86
CA LEU A 32 0.10 -8.11 0.61
C LEU A 32 1.41 -7.36 0.33
N LYS A 33 1.75 -7.26 -0.96
CA LYS A 33 2.98 -6.61 -1.41
C LYS A 33 2.91 -5.11 -1.11
N ASN A 34 3.82 -4.64 -0.25
CA ASN A 34 3.90 -3.23 0.12
C ASN A 34 4.41 -2.39 -1.06
N TYR A 35 3.71 -1.29 -1.33
CA TYR A 35 4.18 -0.25 -2.24
C TYR A 35 4.47 1.06 -1.50
N GLY A 36 3.87 1.32 -0.34
CA GLY A 36 4.35 2.37 0.55
C GLY A 36 3.51 2.54 1.80
N PHE A 37 3.88 3.52 2.61
CA PHE A 37 3.18 3.96 3.81
C PHE A 37 2.92 5.45 3.77
N SER A 38 1.78 5.89 4.31
CA SER A 38 1.40 7.29 4.28
C SER A 38 0.67 7.75 5.54
N CYS A 39 0.88 9.03 5.87
CA CYS A 39 0.01 9.76 6.77
C CYS A 39 -1.29 10.19 6.04
N ARG A 40 -2.19 10.87 6.76
CA ARG A 40 -3.48 11.32 6.20
C ARG A 40 -3.33 12.29 5.03
N ASP A 41 -2.30 13.13 5.06
CA ASP A 41 -2.16 14.24 4.11
C ASP A 41 -1.54 13.80 2.77
N HIS A 42 -0.63 12.83 2.80
CA HIS A 42 0.14 12.43 1.63
C HIS A 42 -0.34 11.14 0.96
N VAL A 43 -1.41 10.51 1.46
CA VAL A 43 -1.91 9.22 0.95
C VAL A 43 -2.20 9.25 -0.55
N GLY A 44 -2.78 10.33 -1.07
CA GLY A 44 -3.08 10.45 -2.50
C GLY A 44 -1.82 10.47 -3.38
N GLU A 45 -0.75 11.14 -2.94
CA GLU A 45 0.52 11.18 -3.68
C GLU A 45 1.25 9.84 -3.60
N VAL A 46 1.36 9.26 -2.41
CA VAL A 46 1.99 7.95 -2.22
C VAL A 46 1.24 6.87 -3.02
N PHE A 47 -0.09 6.91 -3.04
CA PHE A 47 -0.94 6.01 -3.81
C PHE A 47 -0.70 6.13 -5.31
N ARG A 48 -0.78 7.34 -5.89
CA ARG A 48 -0.53 7.54 -7.33
C ARG A 48 0.90 7.16 -7.73
N ASN A 49 1.88 7.41 -6.87
CA ASN A 49 3.27 7.00 -7.10
C ASN A 49 3.42 5.47 -7.06
N ALA A 50 2.69 4.80 -6.18
CA ALA A 50 2.64 3.34 -6.11
C ALA A 50 1.98 2.74 -7.36
N GLU A 51 0.88 3.32 -7.85
CA GLU A 51 0.23 2.86 -9.08
C GLU A 51 1.18 2.94 -10.28
N ARG A 52 1.90 4.04 -10.46
CA ARG A 52 2.89 4.17 -11.55
C ARG A 52 3.96 3.09 -11.47
N ARG A 53 4.48 2.79 -10.27
CA ARG A 53 5.46 1.72 -10.07
C ARG A 53 4.87 0.34 -10.34
N TRP A 54 3.64 0.09 -9.87
CA TRP A 54 2.93 -1.17 -10.12
C TRP A 54 2.71 -1.41 -11.62
N GLN A 55 2.31 -0.39 -12.37
CA GLN A 55 2.13 -0.48 -13.83
C GLN A 55 3.45 -0.74 -14.57
N SER A 56 4.57 -0.20 -14.07
CA SER A 56 5.89 -0.43 -14.68
C SER A 56 6.49 -1.81 -14.38
N TRP A 57 5.95 -2.56 -13.41
CA TRP A 57 6.57 -3.80 -12.97
C TRP A 57 6.22 -4.95 -13.91
N PRO A 58 7.20 -5.66 -14.51
CA PRO A 58 6.93 -6.81 -15.36
C PRO A 58 6.31 -7.94 -14.54
N ARG A 59 5.20 -8.50 -15.03
CA ARG A 59 4.55 -9.66 -14.41
C ARG A 59 5.31 -10.92 -14.80
N VAL A 60 5.72 -11.70 -13.81
CA VAL A 60 6.32 -13.02 -14.05
C VAL A 60 5.20 -14.01 -14.38
N GLU A 61 5.47 -14.95 -15.27
CA GLU A 61 4.51 -16.00 -15.62
C GLU A 61 4.09 -16.80 -14.38
N GLY A 62 2.79 -16.99 -14.20
CA GLY A 62 2.23 -17.70 -13.04
C GLY A 62 2.00 -16.84 -11.79
N GLU A 63 2.40 -15.56 -11.81
CA GLU A 63 2.08 -14.61 -10.74
C GLU A 63 0.86 -13.76 -11.08
N VAL A 64 0.04 -13.45 -10.07
CA VAL A 64 -1.02 -12.46 -10.17
C VAL A 64 -0.75 -11.36 -9.14
N VAL A 65 -0.55 -10.14 -9.64
CA VAL A 65 -0.56 -8.92 -8.83
C VAL A 65 -1.87 -8.20 -9.11
N GLU A 66 -2.72 -8.06 -8.09
CA GLU A 66 -3.94 -7.25 -8.18
C GLU A 66 -3.60 -5.76 -8.21
N GLU A 67 -4.62 -4.93 -8.38
CA GLU A 67 -4.46 -3.48 -8.34
C GLU A 67 -3.98 -3.01 -6.96
N VAL A 68 -3.22 -1.92 -6.97
CA VAL A 68 -2.82 -1.22 -5.74
C VAL A 68 -4.07 -0.67 -5.06
N GLY A 69 -4.13 -0.82 -3.74
CA GLY A 69 -5.16 -0.29 -2.88
C GLY A 69 -4.60 0.44 -1.66
N ILE A 70 -5.48 1.12 -0.94
CA ILE A 70 -5.18 1.82 0.32
C ILE A 70 -5.78 1.00 1.44
N TYR A 71 -4.98 0.71 2.47
CA TYR A 71 -5.37 -0.10 3.61
C TYR A 71 -5.23 0.69 4.90
N ASP A 72 -6.18 0.53 5.82
CA ASP A 72 -6.08 1.09 7.16
C ASP A 72 -4.94 0.42 7.92
N TYR A 73 -3.91 1.19 8.27
CA TYR A 73 -2.71 0.67 8.91
C TYR A 73 -2.73 0.98 10.41
N ALA A 74 -2.67 -0.07 11.20
CA ALA A 74 -2.51 0.01 12.64
C ALA A 74 -1.24 -0.74 13.06
N PRO A 75 -0.33 -0.12 13.84
CA PRO A 75 0.82 -0.80 14.39
C PRO A 75 0.42 -2.09 15.14
N GLY A 76 1.14 -3.18 14.89
CA GLY A 76 0.87 -4.49 15.50
C GLY A 76 -0.19 -5.34 14.78
N HIS A 77 -0.90 -4.79 13.78
CA HIS A 77 -1.78 -5.58 12.93
C HIS A 77 -0.97 -6.24 11.81
N ARG A 78 -1.30 -7.51 11.50
CA ARG A 78 -0.73 -8.20 10.34
C ARG A 78 -1.41 -7.74 9.05
N ASP A 79 -0.69 -7.86 7.95
CA ASP A 79 -1.21 -7.55 6.60
C ASP A 79 -2.55 -8.23 6.28
N SER A 80 -2.73 -9.47 6.74
CA SER A 80 -3.98 -10.22 6.55
C SER A 80 -5.18 -9.65 7.33
N GLN A 81 -4.95 -8.72 8.25
CA GLN A 81 -5.95 -8.07 9.10
C GLN A 81 -6.26 -6.64 8.66
N LEU A 82 -5.56 -6.12 7.65
CA LEU A 82 -5.78 -4.75 7.19
C LEU A 82 -7.00 -4.68 6.28
N GLU A 83 -7.83 -3.66 6.50
CA GLU A 83 -9.03 -3.41 5.70
C GLU A 83 -8.69 -2.52 4.51
N ARG A 84 -9.16 -2.90 3.32
CA ARG A 84 -9.02 -2.08 2.11
C ARG A 84 -10.09 -0.98 2.08
N LEU A 85 -9.64 0.27 1.94
CA LEU A 85 -10.46 1.47 2.00
C LEU A 85 -10.88 1.93 0.60
N TRP A 86 -11.79 1.19 -0.04
CA TRP A 86 -12.25 1.44 -1.42
C TRP A 86 -12.71 2.89 -1.69
N LYS A 87 -13.50 3.47 -0.78
CA LYS A 87 -13.98 4.86 -0.91
C LYS A 87 -12.84 5.88 -0.95
N LEU A 88 -11.76 5.62 -0.21
CA LEU A 88 -10.59 6.48 -0.18
C LEU A 88 -9.80 6.34 -1.49
N GLU A 89 -9.69 5.12 -2.03
CA GLU A 89 -9.05 4.88 -3.33
C GLU A 89 -9.77 5.63 -4.46
N GLU A 90 -11.10 5.53 -4.52
CA GLU A 90 -11.93 6.23 -5.52
C GLU A 90 -11.68 7.74 -5.51
N SER A 91 -11.45 8.33 -4.32
CA SER A 91 -11.19 9.76 -4.19
C SER A 91 -9.86 10.23 -4.82
N TYR A 92 -8.89 9.32 -5.00
CA TYR A 92 -7.56 9.65 -5.54
C TYR A 92 -7.26 9.07 -6.93
N ARG A 93 -8.16 8.24 -7.46
CA ARG A 93 -8.07 7.70 -8.84
C ARG A 93 -8.56 8.68 -9.91
N ASN A 94 -9.36 9.69 -9.54
CA ASN A 94 -9.81 10.78 -10.42
C ASN A 94 -8.81 11.94 -10.47
#